data_AF-A0A4U0S2S5-F1
#
_entry.id   AF-A0A4U0S2S5-F1
#
_cell.length_a   1.000
_cell.length_b   1.000
_cell.length_c   1.000
_cell.angle_alpha   90.00
_cell.angle_beta   90.00
_cell.angle_gamma   90.00
#
_symmetry.space_group_name_H-M   'P 1'
#
loop_
_entity.id
_entity.type
_entity.pdbx_description
1 polymer ?
#
loop_
_entity_poly.entity_id
_entity_poly.type
_entity_poly.pdbx_seq_one_letter_code
_entity_poly.pdbx_strand_id
1 'polypeptide(L)'
;MGEGPAGRPRPALKEGVASEDRVQGGRVQAHQLTVQVMHGDLAGPNVLLKNDDVAAIVDFGPPTPGYLAWEIVRLGCDPKSVLSNGVESWLKGYTDLALAYRDANPKAPADDLLSSLRVGCAAKLCSTFPLSAPVERPHLVDAALESYARARHEAALMLLDRLPVLEEALRDTLR
;
A
#
# COMPACT_ATOMS: atom_id res chain seq x y z
N MET A 1 33.67 -3.67 47.34
CA MET A 1 34.79 -3.75 46.38
C MET A 1 34.82 -5.18 45.87
N GLY A 2 34.67 -5.52 44.60
CA GLY A 2 34.64 -4.72 43.39
C GLY A 2 33.77 -5.38 42.30
N GLU A 3 33.65 -4.64 41.22
CA GLU A 3 32.70 -4.72 40.11
C GLU A 3 32.88 -5.96 39.21
N GLY A 4 31.78 -6.42 38.60
CA GLY A 4 31.77 -7.52 37.63
C GLY A 4 32.34 -7.10 36.25
N PRO A 5 32.89 -8.04 35.46
CA PRO A 5 33.44 -7.71 34.15
C PRO A 5 32.32 -7.56 33.11
N ALA A 6 32.29 -6.38 32.50
CA ALA A 6 31.43 -5.95 31.41
C ALA A 6 31.51 -6.89 30.20
N GLY A 7 30.35 -7.26 29.66
CA GLY A 7 30.20 -8.02 28.43
C GLY A 7 30.70 -7.22 27.22
N ARG A 8 31.42 -7.90 26.32
CA ARG A 8 31.84 -7.34 25.02
C ARG A 8 30.61 -6.98 24.18
N PRO A 9 30.55 -5.80 23.56
CA PRO A 9 29.49 -5.48 22.62
C PRO A 9 29.69 -6.27 21.31
N ARG A 10 28.61 -6.88 20.82
CA ARG A 10 28.52 -7.47 19.48
C ARG A 10 28.52 -6.32 18.45
N PRO A 11 29.22 -6.43 17.31
CA PRO A 11 29.15 -5.40 16.28
C PRO A 11 27.77 -5.45 15.62
N ALA A 12 26.95 -4.43 15.89
CA ALA A 12 25.71 -4.17 15.19
C ALA A 12 26.00 -3.39 13.89
N LEU A 13 25.38 -3.87 12.80
CA LEU A 13 24.75 -3.05 11.76
C LEU A 13 25.58 -1.86 11.24
N LYS A 14 26.47 -2.12 10.28
CA LYS A 14 27.07 -1.07 9.42
C LYS A 14 26.59 -1.11 7.96
N GLU A 15 25.56 -1.89 7.66
CA GLU A 15 25.03 -2.00 6.28
C GLU A 15 23.70 -1.26 6.06
N GLY A 16 23.09 -0.67 7.10
CA GLY A 16 21.80 0.04 6.98
C GLY A 16 21.88 1.48 6.44
N VAL A 17 23.05 2.10 6.43
CA VAL A 17 23.21 3.53 6.04
C VAL A 17 23.31 3.70 4.53
N ALA A 18 23.74 2.67 3.79
CA ALA A 18 23.88 2.74 2.33
C ALA A 18 22.54 2.61 1.58
N SER A 19 21.48 2.12 2.23
CA SER A 19 20.13 2.02 1.67
C SER A 19 19.31 3.31 1.83
N GLU A 20 19.64 4.17 2.79
CA GLU A 20 18.95 5.45 3.02
C GLU A 20 19.36 6.51 1.98
N ASP A 21 20.63 6.51 1.55
CA ASP A 21 21.15 7.50 0.58
C ASP A 21 20.56 7.36 -0.83
N ARG A 22 19.96 6.22 -1.19
CA ARG A 22 19.25 6.07 -2.49
C ARG A 22 17.85 6.69 -2.49
N VAL A 23 17.30 7.04 -1.34
CA VAL A 23 15.97 7.68 -1.21
C VAL A 23 16.09 9.22 -1.25
N GLN A 24 17.29 9.77 -1.05
CA GLN A 24 17.53 11.21 -0.88
C GLN A 24 17.75 11.99 -2.19
N GLY A 25 17.59 11.36 -3.36
CA GLY A 25 17.89 11.96 -4.68
C GLY A 25 16.75 12.75 -5.34
N GLY A 26 15.54 12.73 -4.78
CA GLY A 26 14.41 13.50 -5.28
C GLY A 26 13.81 14.33 -4.17
N ARG A 27 13.70 15.65 -4.35
CA ARG A 27 12.83 16.47 -3.50
C ARG A 27 11.41 15.92 -3.59
N VAL A 28 11.01 15.07 -2.64
CA VAL A 28 9.62 14.67 -2.49
C VAL A 28 8.90 15.88 -1.91
N GLN A 29 8.15 16.61 -2.73
CA GLN A 29 7.13 17.52 -2.19
C GLN A 29 6.15 16.64 -1.43
N ALA A 30 6.15 16.73 -0.11
CA ALA A 30 5.10 16.15 0.71
C ALA A 30 3.84 16.99 0.48
N HIS A 31 3.02 16.58 -0.49
CA HIS A 31 1.70 17.16 -0.68
C HIS A 31 0.90 16.95 0.59
N GLN A 32 0.17 17.98 1.04
CA GLN A 32 -0.72 17.84 2.19
C GLN A 32 -1.87 16.92 1.79
N LEU A 33 -1.84 15.67 2.27
CA LEU A 33 -2.86 14.67 1.96
C LEU A 33 -4.16 14.97 2.71
N THR A 34 -5.29 14.73 2.04
CA THR A 34 -6.63 14.89 2.61
C THR A 34 -6.90 13.79 3.62
N VAL A 35 -7.45 14.18 4.77
CA VAL A 35 -7.95 13.26 5.79
C VAL A 35 -9.48 13.25 5.76
N GLN A 36 -10.07 12.05 5.72
CA GLN A 36 -11.53 11.86 5.77
C GLN A 36 -11.90 10.67 6.67
N VAL A 37 -13.20 10.51 6.95
CA VAL A 37 -13.71 9.30 7.60
C VAL A 37 -13.69 8.15 6.60
N MET A 38 -13.06 7.05 6.99
CA MET A 38 -12.76 5.92 6.11
C MET A 38 -13.70 4.74 6.35
N HIS A 39 -13.79 3.85 5.36
CA HIS A 39 -14.34 2.49 5.50
C HIS A 39 -13.58 1.65 6.55
N GLY A 40 -12.27 1.86 6.67
CA GLY A 40 -11.41 1.14 7.62
C GLY A 40 -10.88 -0.21 7.12
N ASP A 41 -11.56 -0.86 6.16
CA ASP A 41 -11.06 -2.06 5.45
C ASP A 41 -11.56 -2.19 4.00
N LEU A 42 -11.45 -1.13 3.19
CA LEU A 42 -11.94 -1.18 1.80
C LEU A 42 -11.03 -2.04 0.93
N ALA A 43 -11.43 -3.29 0.69
CA ALA A 43 -10.74 -4.27 -0.14
C ALA A 43 -11.75 -5.08 -0.97
N GLY A 44 -11.26 -5.81 -1.98
CA GLY A 44 -12.11 -6.58 -2.91
C GLY A 44 -13.21 -7.45 -2.24
N PRO A 45 -12.92 -8.22 -1.17
CA PRO A 45 -13.94 -9.00 -0.46
C PRO A 45 -15.11 -8.19 0.12
N ASN A 46 -14.89 -6.90 0.36
CA ASN A 46 -15.85 -5.97 0.95
C ASN A 46 -16.65 -5.18 -0.10
N VAL A 47 -16.47 -5.49 -1.38
CA VAL A 47 -17.23 -4.94 -2.50
C VAL A 47 -18.10 -6.04 -3.09
N LEU A 48 -19.42 -5.93 -2.90
CA LEU A 48 -20.38 -6.88 -3.45
C LEU A 48 -20.79 -6.44 -4.85
N LEU A 49 -20.62 -7.34 -5.81
CA LEU A 49 -21.00 -7.12 -7.20
C LEU A 49 -22.34 -7.79 -7.52
N LYS A 50 -23.14 -7.15 -8.38
CA LYS A 50 -24.29 -7.75 -9.03
C LYS A 50 -24.11 -7.58 -10.53
N ASN A 51 -23.80 -8.68 -11.20
CA ASN A 51 -23.23 -8.66 -12.56
C ASN A 51 -21.91 -7.86 -12.52
N ASP A 52 -21.77 -6.84 -13.37
CA ASP A 52 -20.58 -5.99 -13.46
C ASP A 52 -20.68 -4.71 -12.61
N ASP A 53 -21.79 -4.49 -11.90
CA ASP A 53 -22.03 -3.30 -11.10
C ASP A 53 -21.77 -3.52 -9.61
N VAL A 54 -21.25 -2.48 -8.94
CA VAL A 54 -21.15 -2.46 -7.47
C VAL A 54 -22.55 -2.36 -6.89
N ALA A 55 -22.98 -3.42 -6.20
CA ALA A 55 -24.29 -3.49 -5.55
C ALA A 55 -24.26 -2.99 -4.12
N ALA A 56 -23.16 -3.24 -3.39
CA ALA A 56 -22.97 -2.77 -2.02
C ALA A 56 -21.49 -2.77 -1.61
N ILE A 57 -21.18 -1.93 -0.62
CA ILE A 57 -19.94 -1.99 0.16
C ILE A 57 -20.33 -2.47 1.56
N VAL A 58 -19.56 -3.39 2.13
CA VAL A 58 -19.87 -4.06 3.41
C VAL A 58 -18.66 -4.14 4.32
N ASP A 59 -18.88 -4.53 5.58
CA ASP A 59 -17.82 -4.69 6.60
C ASP A 59 -17.11 -3.37 6.96
N PHE A 60 -17.92 -2.34 7.21
CA PHE A 60 -17.42 -1.06 7.70
C PHE A 60 -16.82 -1.22 9.10
N GLY A 61 -15.57 -0.76 9.24
CA GLY A 61 -14.99 -0.55 10.55
C GLY A 61 -15.62 0.67 11.25
N PRO A 62 -15.28 0.89 12.54
CA PRO A 62 -15.63 2.14 13.21
C PRO A 62 -15.16 3.36 12.40
N PRO A 63 -15.95 4.45 12.35
CA PRO A 63 -15.60 5.64 11.60
C PRO A 63 -14.30 6.23 12.17
N THR A 64 -13.23 6.15 11.38
CA THR A 64 -11.88 6.56 11.79
C THR A 64 -11.30 7.51 10.76
N PRO A 65 -10.67 8.61 11.20
CA PRO A 65 -9.94 9.48 10.28
C PRO A 65 -8.78 8.75 9.63
N GLY A 66 -8.62 8.91 8.32
CA GLY A 66 -7.47 8.39 7.57
C GLY A 66 -7.26 9.13 6.26
N TYR A 67 -6.14 8.86 5.61
CA TYR A 67 -5.80 9.53 4.35
C TYR A 67 -6.64 8.99 3.19
N LEU A 68 -7.19 9.89 2.38
CA LEU A 68 -7.88 9.53 1.14
C LEU A 68 -7.02 8.60 0.27
N ALA A 69 -5.75 8.97 0.11
CA ALA A 69 -4.74 8.19 -0.62
C ALA A 69 -4.64 6.72 -0.15
N TRP A 70 -4.88 6.46 1.15
CA TRP A 70 -4.89 5.12 1.72
C TRP A 70 -6.13 4.32 1.32
N GLU A 71 -7.31 4.95 1.23
CA GLU A 71 -8.55 4.26 0.87
C GLU A 71 -8.49 3.73 -0.56
N ILE A 72 -8.10 4.61 -1.48
CA ILE A 72 -8.01 4.34 -2.91
C ILE A 72 -7.03 3.20 -3.16
N VAL A 73 -5.85 3.28 -2.56
CA VAL A 73 -4.81 2.28 -2.81
C VAL A 73 -5.14 0.92 -2.21
N ARG A 74 -5.96 0.87 -1.15
CA ARG A 74 -6.35 -0.40 -0.53
C ARG A 74 -7.33 -1.18 -1.40
N LEU A 75 -8.22 -0.49 -2.10
CA LEU A 75 -9.08 -1.07 -3.13
C LEU A 75 -8.29 -1.40 -4.41
N GLY A 76 -7.51 -0.44 -4.93
CA GLY A 76 -6.85 -0.53 -6.23
C GLY A 76 -5.56 -1.37 -6.27
N CYS A 77 -4.90 -1.59 -5.12
CA CYS A 77 -3.65 -2.34 -5.03
C CYS A 77 -3.78 -3.60 -4.17
N ASP A 78 -4.86 -4.34 -4.31
CA ASP A 78 -4.91 -5.74 -3.86
C ASP A 78 -3.74 -6.53 -4.51
N PRO A 79 -2.96 -7.32 -3.74
CA PRO A 79 -1.81 -8.04 -4.29
C PRO A 79 -2.13 -8.95 -5.48
N LYS A 80 -3.29 -9.61 -5.49
CA LYS A 80 -3.66 -10.46 -6.62
C LYS A 80 -3.99 -9.62 -7.84
N SER A 81 -4.74 -8.54 -7.68
CA SER A 81 -5.07 -7.61 -8.77
C SER A 81 -3.81 -7.03 -9.44
N VAL A 82 -2.79 -6.70 -8.65
CA VAL A 82 -1.50 -6.20 -9.14
C VAL A 82 -0.77 -7.24 -10.00
N LEU A 83 -0.90 -8.53 -9.68
CA LEU A 83 -0.14 -9.61 -10.32
C LEU A 83 -0.89 -10.32 -11.46
N SER A 84 -2.22 -10.27 -11.50
CA SER A 84 -3.03 -11.20 -12.32
C SER A 84 -2.99 -10.93 -13.83
N ASN A 85 -2.81 -9.67 -14.26
CA ASN A 85 -2.95 -9.28 -15.68
C ASN A 85 -1.78 -8.45 -16.23
N GLY A 86 -0.66 -8.42 -15.49
CA GLY A 86 0.50 -7.59 -15.82
C GLY A 86 0.32 -6.12 -15.43
N VAL A 87 1.46 -5.42 -15.30
CA VAL A 87 1.52 -4.05 -14.77
C VAL A 87 0.71 -3.04 -15.60
N GLU A 88 0.65 -3.20 -16.92
CA GLU A 88 -0.06 -2.27 -17.81
C GLU A 88 -1.58 -2.37 -17.65
N SER A 89 -2.13 -3.60 -17.66
CA SER A 89 -3.57 -3.80 -17.47
C SER A 89 -4.02 -3.40 -16.08
N TRP A 90 -3.20 -3.69 -15.05
CA TRP A 90 -3.48 -3.27 -13.69
C TRP A 90 -3.46 -1.73 -13.58
N LEU A 91 -2.42 -1.07 -14.11
CA LEU A 91 -2.32 0.39 -14.09
C LEU A 91 -3.50 1.04 -14.80
N LYS A 92 -3.95 0.48 -15.94
CA LYS A 92 -5.16 0.96 -16.62
C LYS A 92 -6.37 0.93 -15.67
N GLY A 93 -6.63 -0.20 -15.02
CA GLY A 93 -7.74 -0.32 -14.07
C GLY A 93 -7.60 0.59 -12.85
N TYR A 94 -6.37 0.80 -12.38
CA TYR A 94 -6.08 1.75 -11.30
C TYR A 94 -6.37 3.20 -11.70
N THR A 95 -5.98 3.57 -12.91
CA THR A 95 -6.27 4.89 -13.48
C THR A 95 -7.76 5.08 -13.67
N ASP A 96 -8.47 4.07 -14.19
CA ASP A 96 -9.94 4.09 -14.33
C ASP A 96 -10.62 4.30 -12.96
N LEU A 97 -10.14 3.63 -11.89
CA LEU A 97 -10.60 3.84 -10.51
C LEU A 97 -10.34 5.27 -10.02
N ALA A 98 -9.13 5.80 -10.22
CA ALA A 98 -8.77 7.15 -9.79
C ALA A 98 -9.62 8.22 -10.50
N LEU A 99 -9.86 8.06 -11.80
CA LEU A 99 -10.71 8.94 -12.58
C LEU A 99 -12.17 8.86 -12.12
N ALA A 100 -12.72 7.66 -11.95
CA ALA A 100 -14.08 7.48 -11.45
C ALA A 100 -14.27 8.12 -10.06
N TYR A 101 -13.26 7.98 -9.18
CA TYR A 101 -13.30 8.64 -7.87
C TYR A 101 -13.32 10.16 -7.99
N ARG A 102 -12.48 10.73 -8.87
CA ARG A 102 -12.43 12.18 -9.13
C ARG A 102 -13.73 12.70 -9.71
N ASP A 103 -14.33 11.97 -10.65
CA ASP A 103 -15.61 12.36 -11.28
C ASP A 103 -16.74 12.36 -10.25
N ALA A 104 -16.77 11.37 -9.35
CA ALA A 104 -17.71 11.32 -8.24
C ALA A 104 -17.41 12.36 -7.15
N ASN A 105 -16.15 12.78 -7.01
CA ASN A 105 -15.69 13.72 -5.99
C ASN A 105 -14.86 14.85 -6.62
N PRO A 106 -15.48 15.83 -7.32
CA PRO A 106 -14.74 16.86 -8.06
C PRO A 106 -13.84 17.77 -7.21
N LYS A 107 -14.02 17.75 -5.89
CA LYS A 107 -13.21 18.50 -4.91
C LYS A 107 -12.00 17.70 -4.40
N ALA A 108 -11.89 16.42 -4.72
CA ALA A 108 -10.76 15.59 -4.31
C ALA A 108 -9.48 16.10 -4.98
N PRO A 109 -8.41 16.39 -4.23
CA PRO A 109 -7.15 16.82 -4.81
C PRO A 109 -6.55 15.72 -5.70
N ALA A 110 -6.11 16.09 -6.91
CA ALA A 110 -5.38 15.16 -7.77
C ALA A 110 -4.10 14.65 -7.10
N ASP A 111 -3.50 15.44 -6.22
CA ASP A 111 -2.32 15.07 -5.43
C ASP A 111 -2.58 13.89 -4.48
N ASP A 112 -3.80 13.72 -3.95
CA ASP A 112 -4.16 12.56 -3.12
C ASP A 112 -4.21 11.29 -3.97
N LEU A 113 -4.83 11.38 -5.15
CA LEU A 113 -4.94 10.27 -6.11
C LEU A 113 -3.57 9.88 -6.65
N LEU A 114 -2.70 10.84 -6.94
CA LEU A 114 -1.33 10.56 -7.35
C LEU A 114 -0.52 9.94 -6.22
N SER A 115 -0.58 10.52 -5.01
CA SER A 115 0.18 10.06 -3.85
C SER A 115 -0.26 8.68 -3.34
N SER A 116 -1.45 8.23 -3.71
CA SER A 116 -1.98 6.90 -3.35
C SER A 116 -1.02 5.76 -3.73
N LEU A 117 -0.35 5.81 -4.89
CA LEU A 117 0.63 4.81 -5.30
C LEU A 117 1.82 4.72 -4.33
N ARG A 118 2.40 5.87 -3.98
CA ARG A 118 3.50 5.95 -2.99
C ARG A 118 3.03 5.49 -1.61
N VAL A 119 1.85 5.91 -1.18
CA VAL A 119 1.24 5.50 0.10
C VAL A 119 1.06 3.98 0.16
N GLY A 120 0.51 3.35 -0.89
CA GLY A 120 0.32 1.90 -0.91
C GLY A 120 1.60 1.11 -1.03
N CYS A 121 2.60 1.63 -1.74
CA CYS A 121 3.95 1.06 -1.77
C CYS A 121 4.56 1.06 -0.35
N ALA A 122 4.60 2.23 0.30
CA ALA A 122 5.09 2.38 1.66
C ALA A 122 4.33 1.48 2.65
N ALA A 123 3.00 1.45 2.60
CA ALA A 123 2.20 0.65 3.50
C ALA A 123 2.41 -0.87 3.32
N LYS A 124 2.71 -1.33 2.11
CA LYS A 124 3.06 -2.75 1.87
C LYS A 124 4.44 -3.08 2.40
N LEU A 125 5.43 -2.21 2.17
CA LEU A 125 6.82 -2.40 2.62
C LEU A 125 6.96 -2.28 4.14
N CYS A 126 6.20 -1.38 4.78
CA CYS A 126 6.27 -1.15 6.22
C CYS A 126 5.36 -2.08 7.04
N SER A 127 4.51 -2.88 6.39
CA SER A 127 3.63 -3.81 7.10
C SER A 127 4.36 -5.11 7.43
N THR A 128 4.31 -5.51 8.70
CA THR A 128 4.78 -6.82 9.15
C THR A 128 3.79 -7.94 8.87
N PHE A 129 2.56 -7.64 8.46
CA PHE A 129 1.57 -8.64 8.08
C PHE A 129 1.74 -9.05 6.60
N PRO A 130 1.60 -10.34 6.24
CA PRO A 130 1.25 -11.48 7.11
C PRO A 130 2.43 -12.17 7.80
N LEU A 131 3.66 -11.65 7.70
CA LEU A 131 4.86 -12.27 8.30
C LEU A 131 4.84 -12.35 9.84
N SER A 132 4.04 -11.51 10.51
CA SER A 132 3.82 -11.61 11.95
C SER A 132 2.89 -12.75 12.34
N ALA A 133 2.07 -13.28 11.43
CA ALA A 133 1.05 -14.29 11.73
C ALA A 133 1.63 -15.62 12.26
N PRO A 134 2.75 -16.18 11.75
CA PRO A 134 3.37 -17.37 12.35
C PRO A 134 3.81 -17.19 13.81
N VAL A 135 4.08 -15.95 14.24
CA VAL A 135 4.47 -15.64 15.61
C VAL A 135 3.26 -15.36 16.50
N GLU A 136 2.35 -14.52 16.03
CA GLU A 136 1.19 -14.07 16.81
C GLU A 136 0.05 -15.11 16.83
N ARG A 137 -0.16 -15.81 15.71
CA ARG A 137 -1.33 -16.63 15.43
C ARG A 137 -0.95 -17.86 14.56
N PRO A 138 -0.06 -18.74 15.03
CA PRO A 138 0.46 -19.85 14.23
C PRO A 138 -0.62 -20.81 13.71
N HIS A 139 -1.72 -20.96 14.44
CA HIS A 139 -2.85 -21.82 14.06
C HIS A 139 -3.68 -21.28 12.89
N LEU A 140 -3.49 -20.02 12.50
CA LEU A 140 -4.14 -19.39 11.34
C LEU A 140 -3.25 -19.41 10.09
N VAL A 141 -2.04 -19.96 10.17
CA VAL A 141 -1.16 -20.10 9.01
C VAL A 141 -1.59 -21.30 8.20
N ASP A 142 -2.13 -21.03 7.02
CA ASP A 142 -2.49 -22.02 6.02
C ASP A 142 -1.84 -21.70 4.66
N ALA A 143 -2.03 -22.57 3.68
CA ALA A 143 -1.49 -22.39 2.34
C ALA A 143 -2.02 -21.10 1.65
N ALA A 144 -3.23 -20.64 2.00
CA ALA A 144 -3.80 -19.43 1.44
C ALA A 144 -3.11 -18.18 1.99
N LEU A 145 -2.82 -18.13 3.29
CA LEU A 145 -2.09 -17.05 3.93
C LEU A 145 -0.64 -17.00 3.44
N GLU A 146 0.01 -18.15 3.25
CA GLU A 146 1.34 -18.21 2.64
C GLU A 146 1.34 -17.69 1.20
N SER A 147 0.37 -18.10 0.39
CA SER A 147 0.22 -17.62 -0.99
C SER A 147 0.00 -16.10 -1.02
N TYR A 148 -0.86 -15.60 -0.13
CA TYR A 148 -1.08 -14.17 0.03
C TYR A 148 0.18 -13.42 0.48
N ALA A 149 0.98 -14.00 1.39
CA ALA A 149 2.25 -13.43 1.83
C ALA A 149 3.22 -13.22 0.67
N ARG A 150 3.38 -14.24 -0.18
CA ARG A 150 4.24 -14.17 -1.37
C ARG A 150 3.71 -13.13 -2.36
N ALA A 151 2.43 -13.18 -2.69
CA ALA A 151 1.80 -12.22 -3.59
C ALA A 151 1.96 -10.77 -3.10
N ARG A 152 1.78 -10.53 -1.79
CA ARG A 152 1.97 -9.21 -1.19
C ARG A 152 3.42 -8.72 -1.32
N HIS A 153 4.40 -9.61 -1.09
CA HIS A 153 5.81 -9.28 -1.23
C HIS A 153 6.17 -8.95 -2.69
N GLU A 154 5.76 -9.80 -3.64
CA GLU A 154 6.00 -9.58 -5.07
C GLU A 154 5.34 -8.30 -5.57
N ALA A 155 4.10 -8.03 -5.17
CA ALA A 155 3.41 -6.78 -5.49
C ALA A 155 4.13 -5.56 -4.90
N ALA A 156 4.67 -5.67 -3.67
CA ALA A 156 5.43 -4.58 -3.06
C ALA A 156 6.72 -4.27 -3.83
N LEU A 157 7.46 -5.30 -4.25
CA LEU A 157 8.67 -5.13 -5.08
C LEU A 157 8.34 -4.53 -6.45
N MET A 158 7.30 -5.04 -7.12
CA MET A 158 6.86 -4.49 -8.40
C MET A 158 6.51 -3.00 -8.27
N LEU A 159 5.71 -2.64 -7.26
CA LEU A 159 5.34 -1.25 -7.00
C LEU A 159 6.56 -0.39 -6.70
N LEU A 160 7.52 -0.88 -5.90
CA LEU A 160 8.75 -0.15 -5.58
C LEU A 160 9.60 0.11 -6.81
N ASP A 161 9.87 -0.93 -7.61
CA ASP A 161 10.72 -0.86 -8.80
C ASP A 161 10.14 0.03 -9.90
N ARG A 162 8.81 0.08 -10.00
CA ARG A 162 8.10 0.79 -11.06
C ARG A 162 7.51 2.12 -10.60
N LEU A 163 7.59 2.47 -9.32
CA LEU A 163 6.89 3.62 -8.73
C LEU A 163 7.04 4.91 -9.55
N PRO A 164 8.24 5.34 -9.99
CA PRO A 164 8.38 6.58 -10.75
C PRO A 164 7.62 6.55 -12.08
N VAL A 165 7.62 5.41 -12.77
CA VAL A 165 6.93 5.23 -14.06
C VAL A 165 5.42 5.20 -13.88
N LEU A 166 4.95 4.52 -12.83
CA LEU A 166 3.53 4.43 -12.50
C LEU A 166 2.96 5.80 -12.11
N GLU A 167 3.70 6.56 -11.30
CA GLU A 167 3.31 7.91 -10.90
C GLU A 167 3.27 8.87 -12.08
N GLU A 168 4.25 8.82 -12.98
CA GLU A 168 4.24 9.70 -14.16
C GLU A 168 3.06 9.38 -15.09
N ALA A 169 2.80 8.10 -15.36
CA ALA A 169 1.66 7.69 -16.19
C ALA A 169 0.31 8.11 -15.57
N LEU A 170 0.16 7.98 -14.25
CA LEU A 170 -1.04 8.43 -13.55
C LEU A 170 -1.15 9.96 -13.57
N ARG A 171 -0.04 10.68 -13.33
CA ARG A 171 0.02 12.15 -13.37
C ARG A 171 -0.42 12.69 -14.72
N ASP A 172 0.06 12.11 -15.81
CA ASP A 172 -0.31 12.55 -17.17
C ASP A 172 -1.79 12.39 -17.46
N THR A 173 -2.45 11.43 -16.82
CA THR A 173 -3.90 11.21 -16.97
C THR A 173 -4.73 12.09 -16.02
N LEU A 174 -4.17 12.47 -14.88
CA LEU A 174 -4.84 13.34 -13.90
C LEU A 174 -4.71 14.84 -14.21
N ARG A 175 -3.82 15.24 -15.13
CA ARG A 175 -3.74 16.61 -15.64
C ARG A 175 -4.94 16.96 -16.52
#